data_AF-A0A923UZU9-F1
#
_entry.id   AF-A0A923UZU9-F1
#
_cell.length_a   1.000
_cell.length_b   1.000
_cell.length_c   1.000
_cell.angle_alpha   90.00
_cell.angle_beta   90.00
_cell.angle_gamma   90.00
#
_symmetry.space_group_name_H-M   'P 1'
#
loop_
_entity.id
_entity.type
_entity.pdbx_description
1 polymer ?
#
loop_
_entity_poly.entity_id
_entity_poly.type
_entity_poly.pdbx_seq_one_letter_code
_entity_poly.pdbx_strand_id
1 'polypeptide(L)'
;MSRKPNVPFLTNDVEHGKVYHIGVKADMLKLLEIENGLAWTAHARTKASTGYPDAYKNEAFFKSSTFLGAAWKNIPADLSLQTLSKRVLDLMDDMNNWGLKKTVIAECDIFTIEPENEMYAHLNVNYLKMDKIPNFKDGWQPVLDVIKNGDFFSTTGEVLIPSFTVNGGSSGTTVALSKTGEASIAFDINWTFPLNYAELVSGDGNKVYRDKINLNETEAFGTKTIKHKLNLKGRKWIRLEVWDIAANGAFTQTVYLK
;
A
#
# COMPACT_ATOMS: atom_id res chain seq x y z
N MET A 1 6.40 -1.12 26.39
CA MET A 1 5.09 -1.16 27.07
C MET A 1 5.34 -1.34 28.55
N SER A 2 4.81 -0.47 29.42
CA SER A 2 5.27 -0.36 30.83
C SER A 2 4.24 0.24 31.80
N ARG A 3 2.94 0.27 31.45
CA ARG A 3 1.88 0.73 32.36
C ARG A 3 1.87 -0.11 33.65
N LYS A 4 1.94 0.55 34.80
CA LYS A 4 1.88 -0.09 36.13
C LYS A 4 0.44 -0.52 36.47
N PRO A 5 0.22 -1.55 37.32
CA PRO A 5 -1.10 -2.12 37.61
C PRO A 5 -2.21 -1.12 38.02
N ASN A 6 -1.84 -0.03 38.69
CA ASN A 6 -2.79 0.97 39.21
C ASN A 6 -2.84 2.27 38.39
N VAL A 7 -2.11 2.35 37.28
CA VAL A 7 -2.16 3.50 36.39
C VAL A 7 -3.28 3.26 35.37
N PRO A 8 -4.27 4.16 35.25
CA PRO A 8 -5.34 4.00 34.27
C PRO A 8 -4.78 4.12 32.85
N PHE A 9 -5.51 3.56 31.87
CA PHE A 9 -5.13 3.64 30.46
C PHE A 9 -5.02 5.08 29.93
N LEU A 10 -5.88 5.97 30.42
CA LEU A 10 -5.96 7.38 30.02
C LEU A 10 -6.07 8.26 31.28
N THR A 11 -5.27 9.32 31.34
CA THR A 11 -5.40 10.42 32.29
C THR A 11 -5.55 11.73 31.52
N ASN A 12 -6.23 12.72 32.10
CA ASN A 12 -6.21 14.09 31.59
C ASN A 12 -5.25 14.90 32.44
N ASP A 13 -4.19 15.38 31.80
CA ASP A 13 -3.25 16.32 32.36
C ASP A 13 -3.69 17.76 32.04
N VAL A 14 -3.52 18.68 32.98
CA VAL A 14 -4.00 20.07 32.82
C VAL A 14 -3.19 20.82 31.76
N GLU A 15 -1.91 20.49 31.60
CA GLU A 15 -1.00 21.16 30.65
C GLU A 15 -0.97 20.44 29.30
N HIS A 16 -0.94 19.10 29.30
CA HIS A 16 -0.68 18.29 28.10
C HIS A 16 -1.94 17.64 27.51
N GLY A 17 -3.10 17.74 28.18
CA GLY A 17 -4.34 17.11 27.74
C GLY A 17 -4.34 15.59 27.95
N LYS A 18 -4.80 14.82 26.96
CA LYS A 18 -4.91 13.36 27.10
C LYS A 18 -3.53 12.69 27.16
N VAL A 19 -3.27 11.93 28.21
CA VAL A 19 -2.05 11.12 28.38
C VAL A 19 -2.42 9.65 28.42
N TYR A 20 -1.94 8.90 27.43
CA TYR A 20 -2.16 7.46 27.32
C TYR A 20 -1.02 6.65 27.92
N HIS A 21 -1.37 5.66 28.74
CA HIS A 21 -0.41 4.75 29.37
C HIS A 21 -0.53 3.37 28.70
N ILE A 22 0.50 2.96 27.94
CA ILE A 22 0.46 1.72 27.16
C ILE A 22 1.18 0.58 27.89
N GLY A 23 0.42 -0.42 28.36
CA GLY A 23 0.94 -1.59 29.06
C GLY A 23 0.98 -2.86 28.23
N VAL A 24 0.04 -3.01 27.29
CA VAL A 24 -0.12 -4.22 26.46
C VAL A 24 -0.54 -3.87 25.03
N LYS A 25 -0.46 -4.84 24.11
CA LYS A 25 -0.88 -4.68 22.71
C LYS A 25 -2.33 -4.19 22.55
N ALA A 26 -3.22 -4.60 23.45
CA ALA A 26 -4.62 -4.16 23.46
C ALA A 26 -4.77 -2.67 23.79
N ASP A 27 -3.91 -2.13 24.68
CA ASP A 27 -3.89 -0.70 24.99
C ASP A 27 -3.45 0.10 23.75
N MET A 28 -2.42 -0.37 23.02
CA MET A 28 -1.97 0.29 21.79
C MET A 28 -3.06 0.28 20.71
N LEU A 29 -3.72 -0.85 20.49
CA LEU A 29 -4.86 -0.92 19.56
C LEU A 29 -5.95 0.08 19.94
N LYS A 30 -6.32 0.13 21.23
CA LYS A 30 -7.34 1.05 21.74
C LYS A 30 -6.96 2.52 21.52
N LEU A 31 -5.67 2.87 21.72
CA LEU A 31 -5.17 4.21 21.43
C LEU A 31 -5.36 4.55 19.94
N LEU A 32 -4.94 3.66 19.04
CA LEU A 32 -5.06 3.87 17.60
C LEU A 32 -6.53 4.02 17.18
N GLU A 33 -7.44 3.26 17.78
CA GLU A 33 -8.88 3.36 17.51
C GLU A 33 -9.50 4.66 18.01
N ILE A 34 -9.10 5.15 19.19
CA ILE A 34 -9.61 6.41 19.75
C ILE A 34 -9.10 7.63 18.97
N GLU A 35 -7.83 7.61 18.58
CA GLU A 35 -7.15 8.76 17.97
C GLU A 35 -7.07 8.66 16.43
N ASN A 36 -7.79 7.71 15.82
CA ASN A 36 -7.74 7.42 14.38
C ASN A 36 -6.32 7.18 13.85
N GLY A 37 -5.44 6.64 14.69
CA GLY A 37 -4.06 6.34 14.33
C GLY A 37 -3.97 5.17 13.35
N LEU A 38 -2.99 5.25 12.46
CA LEU A 38 -2.63 4.17 11.54
C LEU A 38 -1.27 3.57 11.94
N ALA A 39 -1.16 2.25 11.84
CA ALA A 39 0.06 1.52 12.11
C ALA A 39 0.38 0.54 10.97
N TRP A 40 1.64 0.18 10.80
CA TRP A 40 2.09 -0.77 9.79
C TRP A 40 3.36 -1.49 10.23
N THR A 41 3.70 -2.56 9.51
CA THR A 41 4.96 -3.27 9.68
C THR A 41 6.04 -2.57 8.86
N ALA A 42 6.91 -1.79 9.51
CA ALA A 42 8.12 -1.26 8.87
C ALA A 42 9.05 -2.42 8.48
N HIS A 43 9.66 -2.34 7.30
CA HIS A 43 10.65 -3.31 6.83
C HIS A 43 10.21 -4.80 6.94
N ALA A 44 8.94 -5.11 6.68
CA ALA A 44 8.35 -6.44 6.89
C ALA A 44 9.17 -7.62 6.30
N ARG A 45 9.35 -8.73 7.03
CA ARG A 45 10.18 -9.88 6.59
C ARG A 45 11.68 -9.57 6.41
N THR A 46 12.19 -8.47 6.96
CA THR A 46 13.64 -8.19 7.04
C THR A 46 13.98 -7.41 8.30
N LYS A 47 15.28 -7.20 8.57
CA LYS A 47 15.82 -6.53 9.76
C LYS A 47 15.13 -7.04 11.05
N ALA A 48 14.70 -6.14 11.94
CA ALA A 48 13.99 -6.45 13.17
C ALA A 48 12.56 -7.00 12.96
N SER A 49 12.03 -6.90 11.74
CA SER A 49 10.71 -7.40 11.35
C SER A 49 10.79 -8.76 10.61
N THR A 50 11.91 -9.47 10.74
CA THR A 50 12.06 -10.83 10.18
C THR A 50 10.95 -11.75 10.74
N GLY A 51 10.20 -12.41 9.86
CA GLY A 51 9.05 -13.26 10.22
C GLY A 51 7.73 -12.52 10.48
N TYR A 52 7.71 -11.19 10.34
CA TYR A 52 6.52 -10.35 10.53
C TYR A 52 6.09 -9.67 9.22
N PRO A 53 4.78 -9.51 8.97
CA PRO A 53 3.65 -9.71 9.88
C PRO A 53 3.14 -11.15 10.01
N ASP A 54 3.72 -12.11 9.29
CA ASP A 54 3.26 -13.50 9.21
C ASP A 54 2.96 -14.13 10.58
N ALA A 55 3.85 -13.95 11.56
CA ALA A 55 3.71 -14.53 12.90
C ALA A 55 2.55 -13.93 13.73
N TYR A 56 2.13 -12.68 13.47
CA TYR A 56 1.05 -12.02 14.20
C TYR A 56 -0.18 -11.71 13.35
N LYS A 57 -0.27 -12.22 12.12
CA LYS A 57 -1.38 -11.92 11.20
C LYS A 57 -2.77 -12.24 11.77
N ASN A 58 -2.84 -13.11 12.77
CA ASN A 58 -4.07 -13.51 13.44
C ASN A 58 -4.43 -12.65 14.67
N GLU A 59 -3.53 -11.77 15.11
CA GLU A 59 -3.70 -10.90 16.27
C GLU A 59 -4.77 -9.84 16.04
N ALA A 60 -5.44 -9.42 17.11
CA ALA A 60 -6.51 -8.43 17.05
C ALA A 60 -6.04 -7.09 16.46
N PHE A 61 -4.85 -6.63 16.85
CA PHE A 61 -4.30 -5.37 16.32
C PHE A 61 -4.05 -5.45 14.82
N PHE A 62 -3.51 -6.58 14.31
CA PHE A 62 -3.26 -6.72 12.89
C PHE A 62 -4.55 -6.83 12.10
N LYS A 63 -5.59 -7.50 12.63
CA LYS A 63 -6.90 -7.59 11.98
C LYS A 63 -7.66 -6.27 11.97
N SER A 64 -7.38 -5.35 12.90
CA SER A 64 -8.03 -4.04 12.95
C SER A 64 -7.75 -3.22 11.69
N SER A 65 -8.71 -2.36 11.34
CA SER A 65 -8.60 -1.41 10.23
C SER A 65 -7.61 -0.28 10.50
N THR A 66 -7.16 -0.11 11.75
CA THR A 66 -6.09 0.83 12.12
C THR A 66 -4.70 0.30 11.74
N PHE A 67 -4.57 -1.00 11.45
CA PHE A 67 -3.30 -1.59 11.05
C PHE A 67 -3.32 -1.88 9.55
N LEU A 68 -2.55 -1.11 8.78
CA LEU A 68 -2.57 -1.11 7.31
C LEU A 68 -2.05 -2.44 6.75
N GLY A 69 -0.92 -2.93 7.26
CA GLY A 69 -0.27 -4.13 6.73
C GLY A 69 1.24 -4.01 6.86
N ALA A 70 1.89 -3.52 5.81
CA ALA A 70 3.33 -3.35 5.76
C ALA A 70 3.71 -2.05 5.03
N ALA A 71 4.98 -1.70 5.11
CA ALA A 71 5.53 -0.63 4.31
C ALA A 71 6.53 -1.13 3.26
N TRP A 72 6.59 -0.39 2.16
CA TRP A 72 7.46 -0.63 1.03
C TRP A 72 8.60 0.37 0.99
N LYS A 73 9.79 -0.18 1.22
CA LYS A 73 11.08 0.39 0.88
C LYS A 73 11.79 -0.59 -0.05
N ASN A 74 12.54 -0.06 -1.02
CA ASN A 74 13.38 -0.80 -1.96
C ASN A 74 14.61 -1.48 -1.29
N ILE A 75 14.36 -2.28 -0.25
CA ILE A 75 15.37 -3.02 0.51
C ILE A 75 15.01 -4.50 0.71
N PRO A 76 16.00 -5.41 0.66
CA PRO A 76 17.31 -5.20 0.06
C PRO A 76 17.18 -4.97 -1.46
N ALA A 77 18.12 -4.23 -2.04
CA ALA A 77 18.19 -4.12 -3.50
C ALA A 77 18.76 -5.42 -4.07
N ASP A 78 18.04 -6.02 -5.02
CA ASP A 78 18.49 -7.15 -5.83
C ASP A 78 18.38 -6.73 -7.30
N LEU A 79 19.50 -6.31 -7.87
CA LEU A 79 19.57 -5.78 -9.23
C LEU A 79 19.40 -6.86 -10.31
N SER A 80 19.27 -8.13 -9.93
CA SER A 80 18.89 -9.20 -10.87
C SER A 80 17.38 -9.25 -11.12
N LEU A 81 16.58 -8.57 -10.31
CA LEU A 81 15.14 -8.49 -10.46
C LEU A 81 14.75 -7.33 -11.39
N GLN A 82 13.66 -7.53 -12.13
CA GLN A 82 13.07 -6.47 -12.97
C GLN A 82 12.23 -5.47 -12.17
N THR A 83 12.22 -5.58 -10.83
CA THR A 83 11.49 -4.71 -9.90
C THR A 83 12.40 -4.33 -8.73
N LEU A 84 12.20 -3.14 -8.16
CA LEU A 84 12.98 -2.64 -7.01
C LEU A 84 12.65 -3.30 -5.66
N SER A 85 11.70 -4.23 -5.63
CA SER A 85 11.45 -5.09 -4.46
C SER A 85 10.56 -6.26 -4.87
N LYS A 86 10.84 -7.43 -4.32
CA LYS A 86 9.93 -8.58 -4.39
C LYS A 86 9.29 -8.90 -3.04
N ARG A 87 10.03 -8.71 -1.94
CA ARG A 87 9.63 -9.02 -0.57
C ARG A 87 8.26 -8.46 -0.18
N VAL A 88 8.05 -7.15 -0.40
CA VAL A 88 6.81 -6.48 0.02
C VAL A 88 5.68 -6.71 -0.97
N LEU A 89 5.97 -6.85 -2.26
CA LEU A 89 4.97 -7.18 -3.28
C LEU A 89 4.40 -8.59 -3.05
N ASP A 90 5.28 -9.57 -2.78
CA ASP A 90 4.87 -10.93 -2.40
C ASP A 90 4.08 -10.92 -1.09
N LEU A 91 4.50 -10.12 -0.10
CA LEU A 91 3.73 -9.96 1.14
C LEU A 91 2.36 -9.31 0.90
N MET A 92 2.26 -8.35 -0.01
CA MET A 92 0.99 -7.74 -0.40
C MET A 92 0.04 -8.78 -0.99
N ASP A 93 0.57 -9.66 -1.86
CA ASP A 93 -0.18 -10.78 -2.44
C ASP A 93 -0.63 -11.78 -1.36
N ASP A 94 0.24 -12.10 -0.41
CA ASP A 94 -0.09 -12.96 0.73
C ASP A 94 -1.19 -12.33 1.61
N MET A 95 -1.05 -11.05 1.97
CA MET A 95 -2.04 -10.34 2.78
C MET A 95 -3.42 -10.26 2.10
N ASN A 96 -3.43 -10.07 0.78
CA ASN A 96 -4.66 -10.14 -0.01
C ASN A 96 -5.26 -11.55 0.01
N ASN A 97 -4.44 -12.59 -0.10
CA ASN A 97 -4.90 -13.98 0.01
C ASN A 97 -5.39 -14.36 1.41
N TRP A 98 -4.84 -13.76 2.47
CA TRP A 98 -5.35 -13.89 3.83
C TRP A 98 -6.75 -13.27 4.00
N GLY A 99 -7.20 -12.44 3.05
CA GLY A 99 -8.52 -11.82 3.07
C GLY A 99 -8.65 -10.66 4.06
N LEU A 100 -7.54 -10.12 4.55
CA LEU A 100 -7.51 -9.10 5.61
C LEU A 100 -7.59 -7.66 5.10
N LYS A 101 -7.71 -7.48 3.78
CA LYS A 101 -7.82 -6.19 3.07
C LYS A 101 -6.80 -5.15 3.51
N LYS A 102 -5.53 -5.57 3.56
CA LYS A 102 -4.40 -4.76 3.99
C LYS A 102 -3.83 -3.94 2.84
N THR A 103 -3.22 -2.82 3.18
CA THR A 103 -2.55 -1.92 2.25
C THR A 103 -1.04 -1.91 2.52
N VAL A 104 -0.29 -1.51 1.50
CA VAL A 104 1.14 -1.28 1.59
C VAL A 104 1.42 0.19 1.32
N ILE A 105 2.03 0.87 2.29
CA ILE A 105 2.42 2.27 2.18
C ILE A 105 3.89 2.38 1.76
N ALA A 106 4.23 3.29 0.86
CA ALA A 106 5.63 3.63 0.61
C ALA A 106 6.25 4.30 1.85
N GLU A 107 7.44 3.86 2.25
CA GLU A 107 8.18 4.44 3.37
C GLU A 107 9.57 4.92 2.93
N CYS A 108 10.10 5.92 3.65
CA CYS A 108 11.49 6.32 3.59
C CYS A 108 12.03 6.57 5.00
N ASP A 109 13.26 6.12 5.25
CA ASP A 109 14.01 6.49 6.45
C ASP A 109 14.61 7.88 6.21
N ILE A 110 14.21 8.86 7.01
CA ILE A 110 14.73 10.24 6.95
C ILE A 110 15.28 10.59 8.32
N PHE A 111 16.56 10.96 8.39
CA PHE A 111 17.23 11.35 9.64
C PHE A 111 17.32 12.87 9.78
N THR A 112 17.70 13.56 8.70
CA THR A 112 17.79 15.01 8.60
C THR A 112 17.16 15.46 7.28
N ILE A 113 16.65 16.69 7.23
CA ILE A 113 16.16 17.33 6.01
C ILE A 113 16.86 18.68 5.92
N GLU A 114 18.04 18.67 5.31
CA GLU A 114 18.89 19.84 5.06
C GLU A 114 19.06 20.03 3.54
N PRO A 115 19.34 21.25 3.04
CA PRO A 115 19.54 21.52 1.61
C PRO A 115 20.61 20.64 0.93
N GLU A 116 21.59 20.14 1.69
CA GLU A 116 22.68 19.30 1.20
C GLU A 116 22.32 17.80 1.12
N ASN A 117 21.15 17.39 1.64
CA ASN A 117 20.75 15.99 1.62
C ASN A 117 20.19 15.59 0.24
N GLU A 118 20.80 14.56 -0.37
CA GLU A 118 20.21 13.88 -1.53
C GLU A 118 19.04 13.00 -1.06
N MET A 119 17.83 13.44 -1.36
CA MET A 119 16.60 12.79 -0.89
C MET A 119 15.91 11.98 -2.00
N TYR A 120 16.05 12.39 -3.25
CA TYR A 120 15.27 11.85 -4.37
C TYR A 120 15.51 10.35 -4.54
N ALA A 121 16.78 9.93 -4.57
CA ALA A 121 17.15 8.52 -4.75
C ALA A 121 16.68 7.58 -3.61
N HIS A 122 16.21 8.16 -2.49
CA HIS A 122 15.77 7.41 -1.32
C HIS A 122 14.25 7.47 -1.13
N LEU A 123 13.53 8.36 -1.78
CA LEU A 123 12.11 8.55 -1.51
C LEU A 123 11.24 7.61 -2.36
N ASN A 124 10.54 6.70 -1.69
CA ASN A 124 9.33 6.12 -2.24
C ASN A 124 8.14 6.97 -1.77
N VAL A 125 7.18 7.25 -2.65
CA VAL A 125 6.08 8.17 -2.38
C VAL A 125 4.73 7.51 -2.57
N ASN A 126 3.71 8.06 -1.90
CA ASN A 126 2.31 7.65 -2.02
C ASN A 126 1.52 8.78 -2.68
N TYR A 127 0.85 8.49 -3.79
CA TYR A 127 -0.08 9.42 -4.43
C TYR A 127 -1.49 9.10 -3.98
N LEU A 128 -2.05 10.01 -3.17
CA LEU A 128 -3.38 9.87 -2.58
C LEU A 128 -4.43 10.43 -3.53
N LYS A 129 -5.50 9.66 -3.79
CA LYS A 129 -6.62 10.14 -4.58
C LYS A 129 -7.52 11.01 -3.70
N MET A 130 -7.42 12.32 -3.88
CA MET A 130 -8.12 13.32 -3.08
C MET A 130 -8.67 14.42 -3.98
N ASP A 131 -9.87 14.91 -3.67
CA ASP A 131 -10.49 16.02 -4.41
C ASP A 131 -9.73 17.35 -4.20
N LYS A 132 -9.12 17.52 -3.03
CA LYS A 132 -8.34 18.70 -2.65
C LYS A 132 -7.37 18.38 -1.52
N ILE A 133 -6.36 19.24 -1.38
CA ILE A 133 -5.46 19.23 -0.23
C ILE A 133 -6.24 19.70 1.01
N PRO A 134 -6.13 19.01 2.16
CA PRO A 134 -6.84 19.41 3.38
C PRO A 134 -6.28 20.73 3.93
N ASN A 135 -7.15 21.57 4.50
CA ASN A 135 -6.69 22.75 5.22
C ASN A 135 -6.13 22.33 6.58
N PHE A 136 -5.08 23.01 7.03
CA PHE A 136 -4.45 22.74 8.33
C PHE A 136 -5.46 22.66 9.50
N LYS A 137 -6.41 23.62 9.56
CA LYS A 137 -7.42 23.70 10.64
C LYS A 137 -8.41 22.53 10.66
N ASP A 138 -8.59 21.85 9.53
CA ASP A 138 -9.54 20.74 9.38
C ASP A 138 -8.86 19.40 9.74
N GLY A 139 -7.55 19.43 10.03
CA GLY A 139 -6.76 18.27 10.40
C GLY A 139 -6.45 17.33 9.22
N TRP A 140 -6.01 16.12 9.56
CA TRP A 140 -5.50 15.15 8.59
C TRP A 140 -6.45 13.98 8.33
N GLN A 141 -7.67 14.00 8.88
CA GLN A 141 -8.61 12.89 8.73
C GLN A 141 -8.85 12.48 7.25
N PRO A 142 -9.01 13.42 6.28
CA PRO A 142 -9.17 13.05 4.88
C PRO A 142 -7.99 12.25 4.31
N VAL A 143 -6.76 12.52 4.76
CA VAL A 143 -5.56 11.77 4.37
C VAL A 143 -5.56 10.38 4.97
N LEU A 144 -5.91 10.27 6.26
CA LEU A 144 -5.99 8.99 6.97
C LEU A 144 -7.07 8.09 6.35
N ASP A 145 -8.21 8.65 5.97
CA ASP A 145 -9.30 7.90 5.34
C ASP A 145 -8.88 7.32 3.97
N VAL A 146 -8.19 8.11 3.15
CA VAL A 146 -7.70 7.65 1.84
C VAL A 146 -6.68 6.52 1.98
N ILE A 147 -5.71 6.67 2.90
CA ILE A 147 -4.71 5.62 3.17
C ILE A 147 -5.37 4.35 3.71
N LYS A 148 -6.28 4.50 4.68
CA LYS A 148 -7.01 3.39 5.30
C LYS A 148 -7.87 2.63 4.31
N ASN A 149 -8.51 3.34 3.38
CA ASN A 149 -9.36 2.74 2.35
C ASN A 149 -8.54 2.17 1.17
N GLY A 150 -7.25 2.50 1.07
CA GLY A 150 -6.42 2.06 -0.05
C GLY A 150 -6.66 2.82 -1.34
N ASP A 151 -7.18 4.05 -1.28
CA ASP A 151 -7.42 4.88 -2.48
C ASP A 151 -6.17 5.67 -2.88
N PHE A 152 -5.08 4.94 -3.09
CA PHE A 152 -3.78 5.48 -3.45
C PHE A 152 -2.96 4.48 -4.26
N PHE A 153 -1.84 4.94 -4.81
CA PHE A 153 -0.78 4.08 -5.34
C PHE A 153 0.56 4.50 -4.77
N SER A 154 1.50 3.56 -4.74
CA SER A 154 2.87 3.79 -4.28
C SER A 154 3.81 3.75 -5.49
N THR A 155 4.83 4.61 -5.49
CA THR A 155 5.78 4.72 -6.61
C THR A 155 7.14 5.22 -6.15
N THR A 156 8.17 4.99 -6.96
CA THR A 156 9.46 5.68 -6.87
C THR A 156 9.41 7.11 -7.43
N GLY A 157 8.39 7.44 -8.23
CA GLY A 157 8.12 8.78 -8.77
C GLY A 157 8.24 8.89 -10.28
N GLU A 158 9.01 8.01 -10.92
CA GLU A 158 9.24 7.97 -12.37
C GLU A 158 8.06 7.37 -13.13
N VAL A 159 7.22 6.59 -12.46
CA VAL A 159 6.01 5.97 -13.02
C VAL A 159 4.82 6.39 -12.17
N LEU A 160 3.79 6.93 -12.81
CA LEU A 160 2.54 7.33 -12.16
C LEU A 160 1.38 6.52 -12.72
N ILE A 161 0.40 6.21 -11.86
CA ILE A 161 -0.84 5.52 -12.23
C ILE A 161 -2.03 6.43 -11.88
N PRO A 162 -2.34 7.47 -12.68
CA PRO A 162 -3.45 8.38 -12.39
C PRO A 162 -4.80 7.70 -12.24
N SER A 163 -5.02 6.57 -12.92
CA SER A 163 -6.24 5.78 -12.78
C SER A 163 -5.97 4.28 -12.94
N PHE A 164 -6.68 3.47 -12.17
CA PHE A 164 -6.79 2.03 -12.35
C PHE A 164 -8.21 1.60 -11.98
N THR A 165 -8.89 0.94 -12.90
CA THR A 165 -10.28 0.51 -12.72
C THR A 165 -10.50 -0.92 -13.20
N VAL A 166 -11.39 -1.62 -12.50
CA VAL A 166 -11.87 -2.97 -12.83
C VAL A 166 -13.39 -2.93 -12.81
N ASN A 167 -14.03 -3.15 -13.96
CA ASN A 167 -15.46 -2.89 -14.18
C ASN A 167 -15.94 -1.54 -13.58
N GLY A 168 -15.10 -0.50 -13.68
CA GLY A 168 -15.37 0.84 -13.16
C GLY A 168 -15.08 1.07 -11.67
N GLY A 169 -14.76 0.03 -10.88
CA GLY A 169 -14.33 0.19 -9.48
C GLY A 169 -12.81 0.42 -9.36
N SER A 170 -12.39 1.24 -8.39
CA SER A 170 -10.99 1.58 -8.12
C SER A 170 -10.41 0.83 -6.91
N SER A 171 -9.12 1.02 -6.64
CA SER A 171 -8.43 0.51 -5.45
C SER A 171 -9.23 0.75 -4.17
N GLY A 172 -9.25 -0.23 -3.27
CA GLY A 172 -10.03 -0.20 -2.03
C GLY A 172 -11.48 -0.67 -2.18
N THR A 173 -12.04 -0.64 -3.39
CA THR A 173 -13.45 -1.01 -3.62
C THR A 173 -13.64 -2.50 -3.84
N THR A 174 -14.90 -2.95 -3.78
CA THR A 174 -15.28 -4.33 -4.13
C THR A 174 -16.21 -4.32 -5.34
N VAL A 175 -15.81 -5.05 -6.38
CA VAL A 175 -16.45 -5.09 -7.69
C VAL A 175 -17.09 -6.45 -7.92
N ALA A 176 -18.30 -6.47 -8.47
CA ALA A 176 -18.97 -7.71 -8.85
C ALA A 176 -18.47 -8.20 -10.21
N LEU A 177 -18.17 -9.49 -10.31
CA LEU A 177 -17.88 -10.16 -11.58
C LEU A 177 -19.17 -10.71 -12.21
N SER A 178 -19.21 -10.72 -13.53
CA SER A 178 -20.26 -11.42 -14.28
C SER A 178 -20.09 -12.95 -14.08
N LYS A 179 -21.13 -13.73 -14.41
CA LYS A 179 -21.07 -15.20 -14.33
C LYS A 179 -19.95 -15.82 -15.17
N THR A 180 -19.52 -15.14 -16.25
CA THR A 180 -18.42 -15.59 -17.11
C THR A 180 -17.04 -15.29 -16.49
N GLY A 181 -16.98 -14.36 -15.52
CA GLY A 181 -15.75 -13.89 -14.89
C GLY A 181 -14.97 -12.87 -15.71
N GLU A 182 -15.47 -12.47 -16.89
CA GLU A 182 -14.82 -11.46 -17.71
C GLU A 182 -14.90 -10.08 -17.02
N ALA A 183 -13.74 -9.44 -16.89
CA ALA A 183 -13.61 -8.10 -16.34
C ALA A 183 -12.99 -7.15 -17.36
N SER A 184 -13.54 -5.94 -17.44
CA SER A 184 -12.96 -4.82 -18.17
C SER A 184 -12.02 -4.07 -17.26
N ILE A 185 -10.76 -3.97 -17.67
CA ILE A 185 -9.70 -3.31 -16.91
C ILE A 185 -9.23 -2.11 -17.73
N ALA A 186 -9.07 -0.97 -17.06
CA ALA A 186 -8.50 0.22 -17.68
C ALA A 186 -7.59 0.95 -16.70
N PHE A 187 -6.46 1.43 -17.19
CA PHE A 187 -5.54 2.25 -16.41
C PHE A 187 -4.83 3.27 -17.27
N ASP A 188 -4.58 4.41 -16.65
CA ASP A 188 -3.75 5.48 -17.21
C ASP A 188 -2.38 5.41 -16.55
N ILE A 189 -1.34 5.62 -17.34
CA ILE A 189 0.06 5.63 -16.89
C ILE A 189 0.79 6.84 -17.48
N ASN A 190 1.63 7.47 -16.67
CA ASN A 190 2.59 8.50 -17.10
C ASN A 190 3.98 8.08 -16.62
N TRP A 191 5.02 8.35 -17.41
CA TRP A 191 6.36 7.90 -17.04
C TRP A 191 7.49 8.78 -17.55
N THR A 192 8.66 8.66 -16.91
CA THR A 192 9.89 9.35 -17.30
C THR A 192 10.76 8.47 -18.22
N PHE A 193 11.10 7.25 -17.82
CA PHE A 193 11.91 6.33 -18.63
C PHE A 193 11.04 5.35 -19.42
N PRO A 194 11.49 4.86 -20.59
CA PRO A 194 10.80 3.81 -21.32
C PRO A 194 10.31 2.68 -20.41
N LEU A 195 9.07 2.25 -20.60
CA LEU A 195 8.50 1.19 -19.80
C LEU A 195 9.04 -0.17 -20.24
N ASN A 196 9.10 -1.11 -19.29
CA ASN A 196 9.40 -2.50 -19.57
C ASN A 196 8.08 -3.29 -19.68
N TYR A 197 7.24 -3.21 -18.64
CA TYR A 197 5.96 -3.91 -18.62
C TYR A 197 5.00 -3.34 -17.58
N ALA A 198 3.72 -3.66 -17.77
CA ALA A 198 2.72 -3.64 -16.71
C ALA A 198 2.35 -5.09 -16.34
N GLU A 199 1.94 -5.32 -15.10
CA GLU A 199 1.50 -6.63 -14.64
C GLU A 199 0.23 -6.51 -13.81
N LEU A 200 -0.81 -7.22 -14.24
CA LEU A 200 -2.04 -7.41 -13.49
C LEU A 200 -1.85 -8.62 -12.58
N VAL A 201 -1.80 -8.36 -11.27
CA VAL A 201 -1.61 -9.40 -10.25
C VAL A 201 -2.95 -9.67 -9.59
N SER A 202 -3.38 -10.93 -9.56
CA SER A 202 -4.66 -11.35 -8.97
C SER A 202 -4.51 -12.62 -8.14
N GLY A 203 -5.48 -12.91 -7.26
CA GLY A 203 -5.44 -14.13 -6.46
C GLY A 203 -6.81 -14.67 -6.10
N ASP A 204 -6.87 -15.96 -5.76
CA ASP A 204 -8.11 -16.67 -5.39
C ASP A 204 -8.24 -16.93 -3.88
N GLY A 205 -7.29 -16.43 -3.08
CA GLY A 205 -7.16 -16.71 -1.65
C GLY A 205 -6.11 -17.77 -1.32
N ASN A 206 -5.61 -18.51 -2.32
CA ASN A 206 -4.58 -19.54 -2.16
C ASN A 206 -3.42 -19.37 -3.16
N LYS A 207 -3.74 -19.07 -4.43
CA LYS A 207 -2.78 -18.91 -5.52
C LYS A 207 -2.78 -17.47 -6.02
N VAL A 208 -1.61 -17.03 -6.49
CA VAL A 208 -1.37 -15.75 -7.15
C VAL A 208 -1.18 -15.98 -8.64
N TYR A 209 -1.72 -15.09 -9.45
CA TYR A 209 -1.72 -15.13 -10.91
C TYR A 209 -1.24 -13.79 -11.42
N ARG A 210 -0.41 -13.82 -12.47
CA ARG A 210 0.24 -12.65 -13.05
C ARG A 210 -0.05 -12.64 -14.55
N ASP A 211 -0.63 -11.56 -15.02
CA ASP A 211 -0.87 -11.31 -16.44
C ASP A 211 -0.01 -10.12 -16.87
N LYS A 212 0.99 -10.39 -17.71
CA LYS A 212 2.04 -9.43 -18.07
C LYS A 212 1.73 -8.79 -19.41
N ILE A 213 1.73 -7.47 -19.45
CA ILE A 213 1.54 -6.64 -20.62
C ILE A 213 2.90 -6.03 -20.98
N ASN A 214 3.44 -6.41 -22.14
CA ASN A 214 4.69 -5.86 -22.64
C ASN A 214 4.51 -4.38 -23.04
N LEU A 215 5.45 -3.52 -22.64
CA LEU A 215 5.44 -2.08 -22.92
C LEU A 215 6.78 -1.57 -23.46
N ASN A 216 7.63 -2.49 -23.92
CA ASN A 216 8.97 -2.21 -24.44
C ASN A 216 9.01 -1.34 -25.71
N GLU A 217 7.85 -1.11 -26.35
CA GLU A 217 7.70 -0.17 -27.46
C GLU A 217 7.54 1.30 -27.03
N THR A 218 7.43 1.57 -25.73
CA THR A 218 7.27 2.93 -25.22
C THR A 218 8.58 3.71 -25.23
N GLU A 219 8.50 5.01 -25.54
CA GLU A 219 9.62 5.94 -25.46
C GLU A 219 9.60 6.71 -24.13
N ALA A 220 10.65 7.49 -23.84
CA ALA A 220 10.73 8.30 -22.63
C ALA A 220 9.65 9.41 -22.58
N PHE A 221 9.33 9.89 -21.38
CA PHE A 221 8.40 11.02 -21.13
C PHE A 221 7.01 10.84 -21.73
N GLY A 222 6.42 9.64 -21.58
CA GLY A 222 5.16 9.28 -22.21
C GLY A 222 3.96 9.26 -21.28
N THR A 223 2.79 9.16 -21.90
CA THR A 223 1.51 8.85 -21.27
C THR A 223 0.73 7.88 -22.15
N LYS A 224 -0.03 6.97 -21.54
CA LYS A 224 -0.84 5.98 -22.27
C LYS A 224 -2.01 5.52 -21.41
N THR A 225 -3.17 5.41 -22.05
CA THR A 225 -4.31 4.68 -21.50
C THR A 225 -4.28 3.26 -22.05
N ILE A 226 -4.35 2.27 -21.17
CA ILE A 226 -4.40 0.86 -21.54
C ILE A 226 -5.76 0.31 -21.15
N LYS A 227 -6.39 -0.40 -22.10
CA LYS A 227 -7.63 -1.16 -21.88
C LYS A 227 -7.33 -2.63 -22.10
N HIS A 228 -7.73 -3.46 -21.16
CA HIS A 228 -7.46 -4.87 -21.16
C HIS A 228 -8.69 -5.65 -20.69
N LYS A 229 -8.88 -6.87 -21.19
CA LYS A 229 -9.93 -7.77 -20.74
C LYS A 229 -9.28 -9.02 -20.18
N LEU A 230 -9.66 -9.39 -18.96
CA LEU A 230 -9.10 -10.54 -18.28
C LEU A 230 -10.22 -11.37 -17.67
N ASN A 231 -10.09 -12.70 -17.77
CA ASN A 231 -11.00 -13.60 -17.08
C ASN A 231 -10.53 -13.79 -15.63
N LEU A 232 -11.30 -13.22 -14.71
CA LEU A 232 -11.04 -13.25 -13.27
C LEU A 232 -11.96 -14.24 -12.54
N LYS A 233 -12.53 -15.23 -13.24
CA LYS A 233 -13.39 -16.25 -12.62
C LYS A 233 -12.66 -16.94 -11.46
N GLY A 234 -13.28 -16.89 -10.28
CA GLY A 234 -12.74 -17.46 -9.05
C GLY A 234 -11.65 -16.63 -8.36
N ARG A 235 -11.26 -15.48 -8.93
CA ARG A 235 -10.37 -14.52 -8.26
C ARG A 235 -11.17 -13.72 -7.22
N LYS A 236 -10.49 -13.36 -6.14
CA LYS A 236 -11.01 -12.56 -5.01
C LYS A 236 -10.46 -11.15 -5.00
N TRP A 237 -9.36 -10.91 -5.70
CA TRP A 237 -8.69 -9.62 -5.73
C TRP A 237 -7.82 -9.46 -6.98
N ILE A 238 -7.54 -8.21 -7.33
CA ILE A 238 -6.62 -7.81 -8.40
C ILE A 238 -5.96 -6.46 -8.06
N ARG A 239 -4.72 -6.27 -8.47
CA ARG A 239 -3.96 -5.01 -8.40
C ARG A 239 -3.06 -4.88 -9.64
N LEU A 240 -2.51 -3.69 -9.85
CA LEU A 240 -1.64 -3.36 -10.97
C LEU A 240 -0.23 -3.02 -10.47
N GLU A 241 0.78 -3.47 -11.20
CA GLU A 241 2.15 -3.00 -11.12
C GLU A 241 2.62 -2.49 -12.49
N VAL A 242 3.48 -1.47 -12.53
CA VAL A 242 4.07 -0.92 -13.74
C VAL A 242 5.53 -0.62 -13.49
N TRP A 243 6.41 -1.12 -14.36
CA TRP A 243 7.86 -1.07 -14.18
C TRP A 243 8.55 -0.55 -15.44
N ASP A 244 9.53 0.33 -15.24
CA ASP A 244 10.36 0.87 -16.32
C ASP A 244 11.64 0.05 -16.57
N ILE A 245 12.42 0.45 -17.57
CA ILE A 245 13.68 -0.22 -17.93
C ILE A 245 14.76 -0.13 -16.85
N ALA A 246 14.65 0.79 -15.89
CA ALA A 246 15.55 0.97 -14.77
C ALA A 246 15.00 0.32 -13.48
N ALA A 247 13.92 -0.47 -13.58
CA ALA A 247 13.19 -1.10 -12.49
C ALA A 247 12.51 -0.12 -11.52
N ASN A 248 12.45 1.17 -11.85
CA ASN A 248 11.57 2.09 -11.15
C ASN A 248 10.13 1.70 -11.44
N GLY A 249 9.22 1.99 -10.54
CA GLY A 249 7.86 1.54 -10.75
C GLY A 249 6.86 2.01 -9.73
N ALA A 250 5.61 1.67 -10.06
CA ALA A 250 4.44 1.99 -9.29
C ALA A 250 3.56 0.75 -9.12
N PHE A 251 2.84 0.68 -8.01
CA PHE A 251 1.82 -0.32 -7.80
C PHE A 251 0.59 0.27 -7.11
N THR A 252 -0.58 -0.24 -7.48
CA THR A 252 -1.85 0.17 -6.87
C THR A 252 -2.13 -0.66 -5.62
N GLN A 253 -2.97 -0.13 -4.72
CA GLN A 253 -3.65 -0.98 -3.76
C GLN A 253 -4.69 -1.88 -4.46
N THR A 254 -5.31 -2.77 -3.67
CA THR A 254 -6.12 -3.87 -4.19
C THR A 254 -7.55 -3.46 -4.55
N VAL A 255 -8.04 -3.93 -5.69
CA VAL A 255 -9.49 -4.04 -5.98
C VAL A 255 -9.96 -5.43 -5.59
N TYR A 256 -11.03 -5.52 -4.80
CA TYR A 256 -11.60 -6.80 -4.36
C TYR A 256 -12.72 -7.25 -5.31
N LEU A 257 -12.92 -8.55 -5.43
CA LEU A 257 -13.84 -9.18 -6.38
C LEU A 257 -14.86 -10.04 -5.65
N LYS A 258 -16.12 -9.98 -6.08
CA LYS A 258 -17.23 -10.80 -5.57
C LYS A 258 -18.10 -11.37 -6.68
#